data_AF-A0A2E7QTC6-F1
#
_entry.id   AF-A0A2E7QTC6-F1
#
_cell.length_a   1.000
_cell.length_b   1.000
_cell.length_c   1.000
_cell.angle_alpha   90.00
_cell.angle_beta   90.00
_cell.angle_gamma   90.00
#
_symmetry.space_group_name_H-M   'P 1'
#
loop_
_entity.id
_entity.type
_entity.pdbx_description
1 polymer ?
#
loop_
_entity_poly.entity_id
_entity_poly.type
_entity_poly.pdbx_seq_one_letter_code
_entity_poly.pdbx_strand_id
1 'polypeptide(L)'
;MSQIRQDYAGSDEYIIEMANLSMKRPDDFGYWGGIDMFKSWGFAGIDLGRDASCLDRANFQAFHRDIVESYPDDFTVENFGHWAVGSIDRTLVRVLIDEHGDVENNNITDAFIITLETLEALQEYCVLDDMLFAEEEWAESIRHLEWYGTYLKENGENVIDTSGAEWAEDLMSQLMENEVEFCPDADVYPSDAEIVQAAKDKGIWNGSDIGDE
;
A
#
# COMPACT_ATOMS: atom_id res chain seq x y z
N MET A 1 -16.79 -7.58 16.42
CA MET A 1 -16.29 -8.90 16.03
C MET A 1 -16.36 -8.93 14.52
N SER A 2 -15.22 -8.78 13.85
CA SER A 2 -15.16 -8.73 12.39
C SER A 2 -15.60 -10.07 11.80
N GLN A 3 -16.14 -10.03 10.58
CA GLN A 3 -16.62 -11.18 9.81
C GLN A 3 -15.56 -12.28 9.68
N ILE A 4 -14.27 -11.91 9.78
CA ILE A 4 -13.09 -12.75 9.63
C ILE A 4 -13.02 -13.89 10.66
N ARG A 5 -13.42 -13.64 11.92
CA ARG A 5 -13.30 -14.63 13.01
C ARG A 5 -14.24 -15.84 12.87
N GLN A 6 -15.22 -15.82 11.96
CA GLN A 6 -16.19 -16.90 11.81
C GLN A 6 -15.74 -18.00 10.83
N ASP A 7 -14.79 -17.72 9.94
CA ASP A 7 -14.41 -18.64 8.86
C ASP A 7 -12.99 -19.22 9.02
N TYR A 8 -12.22 -18.75 10.01
CA TYR A 8 -10.88 -19.29 10.24
C TYR A 8 -10.90 -20.71 10.81
N ALA A 9 -10.40 -21.65 10.01
CA ALA A 9 -10.20 -23.05 10.36
C ALA A 9 -8.70 -23.42 10.35
N GLY A 10 -7.80 -22.47 10.67
CA GLY A 10 -6.40 -22.79 10.92
C GLY A 10 -6.31 -23.75 12.10
N SER A 11 -5.69 -24.92 11.89
CA SER A 11 -5.47 -25.85 13.00
C SER A 11 -4.50 -25.25 14.01
N ASP A 12 -4.64 -25.59 15.31
CA ASP A 12 -3.70 -25.17 16.36
C ASP A 12 -2.24 -25.46 15.98
N GLU A 13 -1.99 -26.57 15.27
CA GLU A 13 -0.67 -26.96 14.76
C GLU A 13 -0.11 -25.93 13.77
N TYR A 14 -0.94 -25.41 12.87
CA TYR A 14 -0.55 -24.38 11.90
C TYR A 14 -0.22 -23.04 12.60
N ILE A 15 -1.05 -22.61 13.55
CA ILE A 15 -0.81 -21.36 14.30
C ILE A 15 0.52 -21.45 15.07
N ILE A 16 0.78 -22.59 15.71
CA ILE A 16 2.03 -22.86 16.42
C ILE A 16 3.22 -22.90 15.45
N GLU A 17 3.08 -23.53 14.29
CA GLU A 17 4.12 -23.55 13.26
C GLU A 17 4.49 -22.13 12.81
N MET A 18 3.48 -21.31 12.47
CA MET A 18 3.69 -19.93 12.04
C MET A 18 4.28 -19.06 13.15
N ALA A 19 3.86 -19.23 14.40
CA ALA A 19 4.46 -18.54 15.54
C ALA A 19 5.96 -18.87 15.67
N ASN A 20 6.32 -20.15 15.59
CA ASN A 20 7.72 -20.58 15.63
C ASN A 20 8.55 -20.00 14.47
N LEU A 21 7.98 -19.94 13.26
CA LEU A 21 8.64 -19.34 12.09
C LEU A 21 8.85 -17.84 12.28
N SER A 22 7.84 -17.10 12.75
CA SER A 22 7.91 -15.66 12.99
C SER A 22 8.93 -15.27 14.07
N MET A 23 9.20 -16.17 15.02
CA MET A 23 10.22 -15.97 16.06
C MET A 23 11.61 -16.51 15.68
N LYS A 24 11.79 -17.02 14.46
CA LYS A 24 13.09 -17.47 13.99
C LYS A 24 13.89 -16.28 13.46
N ARG A 25 14.86 -15.81 14.24
CA ARG A 25 15.78 -14.75 13.80
C ARG A 25 16.63 -15.23 12.61
N PRO A 26 16.69 -14.47 11.49
CA PRO A 26 17.63 -14.75 10.41
C PRO A 26 19.10 -14.54 10.86
N ASP A 27 20.02 -15.35 10.36
CA ASP A 27 21.42 -15.34 10.81
C ASP A 27 22.12 -13.99 10.62
N ASP A 28 21.82 -13.30 9.51
CA ASP A 28 22.41 -12.00 9.15
C ASP A 28 21.56 -10.79 9.60
N PHE A 29 20.52 -11.02 10.40
CA PHE A 29 19.63 -9.94 10.86
C PHE A 29 20.12 -9.32 12.17
N GLY A 30 20.54 -8.06 12.08
CA GLY A 30 20.85 -7.21 13.24
C GLY A 30 19.68 -6.30 13.57
N TYR A 31 19.26 -6.32 14.84
CA TYR A 31 18.19 -5.48 15.36
C TYR A 31 18.64 -4.76 16.63
N TRP A 32 18.41 -3.45 16.69
CA TRP A 32 18.81 -2.59 17.82
C TRP A 32 17.65 -1.69 18.30
N GLY A 33 16.41 -2.04 17.96
CA GLY A 33 15.23 -1.34 18.47
C GLY A 33 14.90 -1.74 19.92
N GLY A 34 13.84 -1.14 20.45
CA GLY A 34 13.42 -1.32 21.85
C GLY A 34 12.64 -2.61 22.13
N ILE A 35 12.28 -3.36 21.09
CA ILE A 35 11.42 -4.54 21.17
C ILE A 35 12.25 -5.83 21.13
N ASP A 36 11.79 -6.86 21.83
CA ASP A 36 12.46 -8.15 21.82
C ASP A 36 12.06 -9.00 20.59
N MET A 37 12.46 -8.51 19.42
CA MET A 37 12.25 -9.17 18.14
C MET A 37 12.82 -10.59 18.17
N PHE A 38 12.04 -11.54 17.66
CA PHE A 38 12.34 -12.97 17.61
C PHE A 38 12.43 -13.68 18.96
N LYS A 39 11.96 -13.05 20.04
CA LYS A 39 11.66 -13.75 21.31
C LYS A 39 10.17 -13.82 21.58
N SER A 40 9.50 -12.66 21.51
CA SER A 40 8.05 -12.55 21.70
C SER A 40 7.37 -11.70 20.64
N TRP A 41 8.14 -11.12 19.71
CA TRP A 41 7.65 -10.31 18.60
C TRP A 41 8.19 -10.83 17.26
N GLY A 42 7.44 -10.59 16.19
CA GLY A 42 7.82 -10.94 14.83
C GLY A 42 7.28 -9.92 13.82
N PHE A 43 7.56 -10.14 12.54
CA PHE A 43 6.98 -9.34 11.47
C PHE A 43 5.54 -9.78 11.21
N ALA A 44 4.63 -8.81 11.04
CA ALA A 44 3.25 -9.08 10.66
C ALA A 44 3.09 -9.40 9.17
N GLY A 45 4.07 -9.03 8.33
CA GLY A 45 4.09 -9.35 6.90
C GLY A 45 3.27 -8.39 6.02
N ILE A 46 2.61 -7.39 6.62
CA ILE A 46 1.92 -6.29 5.92
C ILE A 46 2.72 -5.02 6.21
N ASP A 47 3.58 -4.67 5.27
CA ASP A 47 4.59 -3.62 5.38
C ASP A 47 4.41 -2.59 4.25
N LEU A 48 4.96 -1.38 4.42
CA LEU A 48 4.87 -0.32 3.42
C LEU A 48 6.25 0.16 2.98
N GLY A 49 6.60 -0.12 1.73
CA GLY A 49 7.84 0.35 1.11
C GLY A 49 7.73 1.76 0.53
N ARG A 50 8.88 2.41 0.27
CA ARG A 50 8.94 3.69 -0.46
C ARG A 50 8.29 3.61 -1.84
N ASP A 51 8.54 2.52 -2.56
CA ASP A 51 8.06 2.28 -3.93
C ASP A 51 6.81 1.38 -3.92
N ALA A 52 6.02 1.40 -2.84
CA ALA A 52 4.81 0.61 -2.69
C ALA A 52 3.78 0.95 -3.76
N SER A 53 3.09 -0.06 -4.27
CA SER A 53 2.02 0.10 -5.25
C SER A 53 0.75 0.72 -4.63
N CYS A 54 -0.29 0.96 -5.44
CA CYS A 54 -1.58 1.42 -4.91
C CYS A 54 -2.20 0.34 -4.00
N LEU A 55 -2.10 -0.92 -4.43
CA LEU A 55 -2.57 -2.07 -3.67
C LEU A 55 -1.86 -2.21 -2.33
N ASP A 56 -0.52 -2.10 -2.32
CA ASP A 56 0.27 -2.17 -1.08
C ASP A 56 -0.14 -1.08 -0.09
N ARG A 57 -0.31 0.17 -0.57
CA ARG A 57 -0.75 1.30 0.26
C ARG A 57 -2.14 1.09 0.83
N ALA A 58 -3.08 0.65 0.00
CA ALA A 58 -4.45 0.38 0.42
C ALA A 58 -4.49 -0.75 1.47
N ASN A 59 -3.86 -1.88 1.21
CA ASN A 59 -3.83 -2.99 2.16
C ASN A 59 -3.16 -2.61 3.48
N PHE A 60 -2.06 -1.85 3.44
CA PHE A 60 -1.42 -1.36 4.66
C PHE A 60 -2.37 -0.47 5.46
N GLN A 61 -2.98 0.53 4.82
CA GLN A 61 -3.93 1.43 5.49
C GLN A 61 -5.15 0.70 6.05
N ALA A 62 -5.75 -0.23 5.30
CA ALA A 62 -6.89 -1.03 5.74
C ALA A 62 -6.53 -1.91 6.95
N PHE A 63 -5.38 -2.61 6.88
CA PHE A 63 -4.89 -3.43 7.98
C PHE A 63 -4.67 -2.60 9.26
N HIS A 64 -4.06 -1.42 9.12
CA HIS A 64 -3.80 -0.54 10.25
C HIS A 64 -5.09 0.00 10.88
N ARG A 65 -6.03 0.46 10.05
CA ARG A 65 -7.33 0.98 10.47
C ARG A 65 -8.18 -0.09 11.17
N ASP A 66 -8.27 -1.28 10.61
CA ASP A 66 -9.27 -2.27 11.04
C ASP A 66 -8.74 -3.26 12.09
N ILE A 67 -7.42 -3.52 12.09
CA ILE A 67 -6.81 -4.54 12.94
C ILE A 67 -5.85 -3.90 13.95
N VAL A 68 -4.84 -3.16 13.50
CA VAL A 68 -3.80 -2.62 14.39
C VAL A 68 -4.40 -1.72 15.47
N GLU A 69 -5.35 -0.85 15.12
CA GLU A 69 -6.05 0.02 16.08
C GLU A 69 -6.79 -0.76 17.19
N SER A 70 -7.21 -2.00 16.92
CA SER A 70 -7.89 -2.86 17.90
C SER A 70 -6.94 -3.51 18.91
N TYR A 71 -5.63 -3.53 18.63
CA TYR A 71 -4.60 -4.19 19.45
C TYR A 71 -3.38 -3.25 19.66
N PRO A 72 -3.57 -2.07 20.29
CA PRO A 72 -2.55 -1.03 20.35
C PRO A 72 -1.28 -1.41 21.11
N ASP A 73 -1.33 -2.41 21.98
CA ASP A 73 -0.16 -2.89 22.74
C ASP A 73 0.58 -4.04 22.03
N ASP A 74 -0.06 -4.69 21.05
CA ASP A 74 0.47 -5.89 20.38
C ASP A 74 0.98 -5.59 18.97
N PHE A 75 0.91 -4.34 18.52
CA PHE A 75 1.50 -3.90 17.27
C PHE A 75 2.39 -2.69 17.46
N THR A 76 3.39 -2.57 16.58
CA THR A 76 4.09 -1.31 16.34
C THR A 76 4.51 -1.23 14.89
N VAL A 77 4.88 -0.04 14.43
CA VAL A 77 5.53 0.16 13.13
C VAL A 77 6.94 0.64 13.37
N GLU A 78 7.90 0.03 12.67
CA GLU A 78 9.29 0.47 12.67
C GLU A 78 9.78 0.76 11.26
N ASN A 79 10.42 1.93 11.10
CA ASN A 79 11.01 2.34 9.84
C ASN A 79 12.44 1.78 9.71
N PHE A 80 12.67 1.01 8.66
CA PHE A 80 13.98 0.53 8.25
C PHE A 80 14.40 1.29 6.99
N GLY A 81 15.30 2.24 7.15
CA GLY A 81 15.82 3.07 6.05
C GLY A 81 17.26 2.75 5.68
N HIS A 82 17.55 2.80 4.38
CA HIS A 82 18.92 2.82 3.85
C HIS A 82 19.04 3.82 2.71
N TRP A 83 20.05 4.71 2.79
CA TRP A 83 20.22 5.84 1.88
C TRP A 83 20.21 5.46 0.38
N ALA A 84 20.68 4.26 0.03
CA ALA A 84 20.78 3.82 -1.36
C ALA A 84 19.56 3.04 -1.88
N VAL A 85 18.74 2.46 -1.00
CA VAL A 85 17.66 1.53 -1.41
C VAL A 85 16.30 1.89 -0.84
N GLY A 86 16.17 3.09 -0.25
CA GLY A 86 14.90 3.62 0.25
C GLY A 86 14.59 3.19 1.68
N SER A 87 13.32 3.15 2.00
CA SER A 87 12.81 2.81 3.33
C SER A 87 11.65 1.84 3.24
N ILE A 88 11.45 1.10 4.32
CA ILE A 88 10.27 0.26 4.54
C ILE A 88 9.79 0.46 5.97
N ASP A 89 8.50 0.75 6.11
CA ASP A 89 7.79 0.72 7.38
C ASP A 89 7.30 -0.72 7.59
N ARG A 90 7.89 -1.41 8.57
CA ARG A 90 7.51 -2.78 8.89
C ARG A 90 6.56 -2.80 10.06
N THR A 91 5.45 -3.51 9.89
CA THR A 91 4.51 -3.76 10.98
C THR A 91 5.02 -4.94 11.80
N LEU A 92 5.27 -4.72 13.08
CA LEU A 92 5.67 -5.75 14.03
C LEU A 92 4.45 -6.16 14.84
N VAL A 93 4.33 -7.45 15.14
CA VAL A 93 3.24 -8.02 15.94
C VAL A 93 3.82 -8.82 17.10
N ARG A 94 3.24 -8.67 18.27
CA ARG A 94 3.55 -9.50 19.44
C ARG A 94 3.00 -10.89 19.19
N VAL A 95 3.88 -11.89 19.13
CA VAL A 95 3.54 -13.29 18.91
C VAL A 95 3.11 -13.96 20.22
N LEU A 96 3.85 -13.72 21.31
CA LEU A 96 3.62 -14.40 22.60
C LEU A 96 3.13 -13.44 23.69
N ILE A 97 2.23 -13.94 24.54
CA ILE A 97 1.75 -13.26 25.75
C ILE A 97 2.85 -13.25 26.82
N ASP A 98 3.46 -14.41 27.08
CA ASP A 98 4.63 -14.60 27.95
C ASP A 98 5.84 -15.06 27.12
N GLU A 99 6.86 -14.21 27.06
CA GLU A 99 8.11 -14.45 26.33
C GLU A 99 8.97 -15.59 26.89
N HIS A 100 8.71 -16.04 28.12
CA HIS A 100 9.40 -17.15 28.75
C HIS A 100 8.59 -18.46 28.71
N GLY A 101 7.35 -18.40 28.21
CA GLY A 101 6.47 -19.56 28.05
C GLY A 101 6.78 -20.38 26.80
N ASP A 102 6.20 -21.57 26.74
CA ASP A 102 6.25 -22.40 25.55
C ASP A 102 5.37 -21.82 24.44
N VAL A 103 5.69 -22.16 23.18
CA VAL A 103 4.92 -21.74 22.00
C VAL A 103 3.71 -22.66 21.84
N GLU A 104 2.64 -22.34 22.56
CA GLU A 104 1.37 -23.07 22.57
C GLU A 104 0.21 -22.10 22.29
N ASN A 105 -0.92 -22.61 21.79
CA ASN A 105 -2.08 -21.79 21.40
C ASN A 105 -2.49 -20.77 22.50
N ASN A 106 -2.52 -21.19 23.77
CA ASN A 106 -2.90 -20.33 24.89
C ASN A 106 -1.89 -19.23 25.27
N ASN A 107 -0.67 -19.28 24.73
CA ASN A 107 0.38 -18.30 24.93
C ASN A 107 0.60 -17.44 23.67
N ILE A 108 -0.10 -17.73 22.57
CA ILE A 108 -0.07 -16.92 21.35
C ILE A 108 -1.11 -15.80 21.46
N THR A 109 -0.76 -14.60 21.02
CA THR A 109 -1.68 -13.46 21.10
C THR A 109 -2.81 -13.56 20.07
N ASP A 110 -3.98 -13.01 20.43
CA ASP A 110 -5.09 -12.84 19.47
C ASP A 110 -4.67 -11.96 18.28
N ALA A 111 -3.79 -10.97 18.50
CA ALA A 111 -3.25 -10.07 17.47
C ALA A 111 -2.45 -10.82 16.39
N PHE A 112 -1.65 -11.81 16.79
CA PHE A 112 -0.92 -12.65 15.84
C PHE A 112 -1.87 -13.56 15.06
N ILE A 113 -2.86 -14.15 15.72
CA ILE A 113 -3.85 -15.02 15.06
C ILE A 113 -4.63 -14.25 14.00
N ILE A 114 -5.19 -13.07 14.32
CA ILE A 114 -5.93 -12.25 13.35
C ILE A 114 -5.03 -11.77 12.19
N THR A 115 -3.72 -11.61 12.43
CA THR A 115 -2.76 -11.31 11.35
C THR A 115 -2.65 -12.48 10.38
N LEU A 116 -2.54 -13.73 10.88
CA LEU A 116 -2.52 -14.92 10.02
C LEU A 116 -3.82 -15.07 9.24
N GLU A 117 -4.97 -14.88 9.91
CA GLU A 117 -6.30 -14.87 9.27
C GLU A 117 -6.35 -13.89 8.09
N THR A 118 -5.79 -12.70 8.28
CA THR A 118 -5.77 -11.65 7.25
C THR A 118 -4.84 -11.99 6.10
N LEU A 119 -3.65 -12.51 6.39
CA LEU A 119 -2.70 -12.95 5.36
C LEU A 119 -3.25 -14.10 4.52
N GLU A 120 -4.00 -15.02 5.13
CA GLU A 120 -4.69 -16.09 4.42
C GLU A 120 -5.84 -15.54 3.57
N ALA A 121 -6.66 -14.63 4.10
CA ALA A 121 -7.71 -13.97 3.31
C ALA A 121 -7.13 -13.26 2.07
N LEU A 122 -5.96 -12.63 2.22
CA LEU A 122 -5.23 -12.00 1.11
C LEU A 122 -4.77 -12.99 0.02
N GLN A 123 -4.59 -14.27 0.34
CA GLN A 123 -4.30 -15.30 -0.68
C GLN A 123 -5.52 -15.63 -1.53
N GLU A 124 -6.73 -15.53 -0.96
CA GLU A 124 -7.98 -15.75 -1.68
C GLU A 124 -8.42 -14.52 -2.48
N TYR A 125 -8.25 -13.34 -1.89
CA TYR A 125 -8.57 -12.06 -2.52
C TYR A 125 -7.56 -11.00 -2.08
N CYS A 126 -6.75 -10.49 -3.01
CA CYS A 126 -5.58 -9.68 -2.69
C CYS A 126 -5.87 -8.26 -2.20
N VAL A 127 -7.14 -7.86 -2.08
CA VAL A 127 -7.57 -6.52 -1.66
C VAL A 127 -8.34 -6.63 -0.34
N LEU A 128 -7.89 -5.91 0.69
CA LEU A 128 -8.61 -5.87 1.99
C LEU A 128 -9.83 -4.95 1.95
N ASP A 129 -9.76 -3.86 1.20
CA ASP A 129 -10.82 -2.85 1.09
C ASP A 129 -10.84 -2.29 -0.35
N ASP A 130 -11.86 -2.66 -1.12
CA ASP A 130 -12.01 -2.24 -2.52
C ASP A 130 -12.16 -0.73 -2.68
N MET A 131 -12.85 -0.07 -1.73
CA MET A 131 -13.07 1.37 -1.80
C MET A 131 -11.75 2.10 -1.60
N LEU A 132 -10.98 1.67 -0.61
CA LEU A 132 -9.68 2.25 -0.31
C LEU A 132 -8.68 2.00 -1.45
N PHE A 133 -8.72 0.82 -2.08
CA PHE A 133 -7.89 0.54 -3.26
C PHE A 133 -8.24 1.47 -4.43
N ALA A 134 -9.53 1.64 -4.74
CA ALA A 134 -9.97 2.56 -5.77
C ALA A 134 -9.59 4.03 -5.48
N GLU A 135 -9.64 4.45 -4.20
CA GLU A 135 -9.19 5.78 -3.77
C GLU A 135 -7.67 5.97 -3.97
N GLU A 136 -6.85 4.95 -3.67
CA GLU A 136 -5.41 5.00 -3.90
C GLU A 136 -5.05 5.01 -5.40
N GLU A 137 -5.76 4.24 -6.24
CA GLU A 137 -5.58 4.28 -7.70
C GLU A 137 -5.94 5.65 -8.27
N TRP A 138 -7.05 6.24 -7.82
CA TRP A 138 -7.44 7.59 -8.20
C TRP A 138 -6.38 8.61 -7.77
N ALA A 139 -5.94 8.56 -6.52
CA ALA A 139 -4.94 9.48 -5.99
C ALA A 139 -3.61 9.37 -6.74
N GLU A 140 -3.15 8.17 -7.07
CA GLU A 140 -1.92 7.97 -7.85
C GLU A 140 -2.05 8.51 -9.28
N SER A 141 -3.21 8.31 -9.92
CA SER A 141 -3.50 8.84 -11.25
C SER A 141 -3.41 10.37 -11.27
N ILE A 142 -4.00 11.03 -10.25
CA ILE A 142 -3.90 12.49 -10.10
C ILE A 142 -2.45 12.92 -9.87
N ARG A 143 -1.71 12.28 -8.95
CA ARG A 143 -0.29 12.60 -8.71
C ARG A 143 0.56 12.48 -9.98
N HIS A 144 0.31 11.45 -10.79
CA HIS A 144 1.01 11.25 -12.06
C HIS A 144 0.75 12.39 -13.03
N LEU A 145 -0.52 12.79 -13.21
CA LEU A 145 -0.86 13.91 -14.07
C LEU A 145 -0.24 15.22 -13.57
N GLU A 146 -0.28 15.48 -12.26
CA GLU A 146 0.35 16.66 -11.65
C GLU A 146 1.86 16.71 -11.89
N TRP A 147 2.53 15.57 -11.70
CA TRP A 147 3.96 15.43 -12.00
C TRP A 147 4.22 15.70 -13.49
N TYR A 148 3.43 15.11 -14.38
CA TYR A 148 3.58 15.27 -15.83
C TYR A 148 3.41 16.74 -16.26
N GLY A 149 2.38 17.43 -15.77
CA GLY A 149 2.18 18.86 -16.03
C GLY A 149 3.35 19.72 -15.52
N THR A 150 3.89 19.38 -14.35
CA THR A 150 5.09 20.05 -13.80
C THR A 150 6.32 19.80 -14.68
N TYR A 151 6.52 18.55 -15.11
CA TYR A 151 7.60 18.15 -16.01
C TYR A 151 7.55 18.94 -17.34
N LEU A 152 6.38 19.05 -17.96
CA LEU A 152 6.23 19.83 -19.20
C LEU A 152 6.59 21.31 -18.97
N LYS A 153 6.08 21.91 -17.89
CA LYS A 153 6.37 23.30 -17.52
C LYS A 153 7.86 23.57 -17.29
N GLU A 154 8.54 22.67 -16.58
CA GLU A 154 9.99 22.79 -16.31
C GLU A 154 10.83 22.65 -17.57
N ASN A 155 10.35 21.91 -18.57
CA ASN A 155 10.98 21.79 -19.88
C ASN A 155 10.58 22.90 -20.87
N GLY A 156 9.77 23.89 -20.43
CA GLY A 156 9.37 25.04 -21.23
C GLY A 156 8.12 24.83 -22.08
N GLU A 157 7.44 23.69 -21.92
CA GLU A 157 6.22 23.31 -22.63
C GLU A 157 5.00 23.64 -21.75
N ASN A 158 4.56 24.90 -21.75
CA ASN A 158 3.35 25.33 -21.04
C ASN A 158 2.09 25.03 -21.85
N VAL A 159 1.89 23.77 -22.21
CA VAL A 159 0.85 23.34 -23.16
C VAL A 159 -0.45 22.90 -22.49
N ILE A 160 -0.45 22.64 -21.17
CA ILE A 160 -1.65 22.37 -20.37
C ILE A 160 -1.85 23.52 -19.38
N ASP A 161 -3.07 24.05 -19.29
CA ASP A 161 -3.45 25.05 -18.29
C ASP A 161 -3.55 24.40 -16.90
N THR A 162 -2.53 24.66 -16.07
CA THR A 162 -2.43 24.17 -14.69
C THR A 162 -2.86 25.22 -13.66
N SER A 163 -3.54 26.29 -14.10
CA SER A 163 -3.94 27.40 -13.20
C SER A 163 -5.18 27.11 -12.36
N GLY A 164 -6.03 26.17 -12.81
CA GLY A 164 -7.19 25.70 -12.04
C GLY A 164 -6.76 24.87 -10.84
N ALA A 165 -7.53 24.92 -9.74
CA ALA A 165 -7.20 24.14 -8.55
C ALA A 165 -7.37 22.62 -8.75
N GLU A 166 -8.24 22.22 -9.68
CA GLU A 166 -8.63 20.81 -9.93
C GLU A 166 -8.25 20.38 -11.36
N TRP A 167 -7.29 21.04 -12.00
CA TRP A 167 -6.95 20.82 -13.42
C TRP A 167 -6.59 19.36 -13.74
N ALA A 168 -5.94 18.66 -12.81
CA ALA A 168 -5.56 17.26 -12.97
C ALA A 168 -6.77 16.33 -12.89
N GLU A 169 -7.73 16.63 -12.00
CA GLU A 169 -9.00 15.90 -11.92
C GLU A 169 -9.87 16.13 -13.16
N ASP A 170 -9.86 17.35 -13.67
CA ASP A 170 -10.53 17.73 -14.90
C ASP A 170 -9.99 16.95 -16.12
N LEU A 171 -8.66 16.82 -16.20
CA LEU A 171 -7.98 16.04 -17.22
C LEU A 171 -8.22 14.54 -17.06
N MET A 172 -8.14 14.02 -15.84
CA MET A 172 -8.44 12.62 -15.53
C MET A 172 -9.87 12.24 -15.94
N SER A 173 -10.84 13.09 -15.61
CA SER A 173 -12.24 12.88 -16.01
C SER A 173 -12.38 12.82 -17.54
N GLN A 174 -11.67 13.67 -18.28
CA GLN A 174 -11.70 13.65 -19.73
C GLN A 174 -11.01 12.41 -20.32
N LEU A 175 -9.92 11.94 -19.73
CA LEU A 175 -9.27 10.69 -20.13
C LEU A 175 -10.23 9.50 -20.01
N MET A 176 -11.02 9.45 -18.93
CA MET A 176 -12.05 8.43 -18.75
C MET A 176 -13.18 8.54 -19.78
N GLU A 177 -13.65 9.75 -20.08
CA GLU A 177 -14.63 9.98 -21.14
C GLU A 177 -14.13 9.55 -22.53
N ASN A 178 -12.82 9.69 -22.75
CA ASN A 178 -12.14 9.26 -23.96
C ASN A 178 -11.82 7.75 -23.97
N GLU A 179 -12.29 6.99 -22.96
CA GLU A 179 -12.07 5.56 -22.78
C GLU A 179 -10.59 5.16 -22.73
N VAL A 180 -9.73 6.07 -22.22
CA VAL A 180 -8.31 5.81 -22.03
C VAL A 180 -8.11 4.94 -20.80
N GLU A 181 -7.41 3.82 -20.96
CA GLU A 181 -7.05 2.93 -19.85
C GLU A 181 -5.95 3.57 -19.01
N PHE A 182 -6.20 3.67 -17.70
CA PHE A 182 -5.26 4.20 -16.73
C PHE A 182 -5.31 3.33 -15.48
N CYS A 183 -4.28 2.50 -15.29
CA CYS A 183 -4.14 1.60 -14.15
C CYS A 183 -2.69 1.67 -13.64
N PRO A 184 -2.40 2.56 -12.68
CA PRO A 184 -1.06 2.74 -12.14
C PRO A 184 -0.45 1.45 -11.55
N ASP A 185 -1.28 0.60 -10.93
CA ASP A 185 -0.86 -0.66 -10.30
C ASP A 185 -0.40 -1.70 -11.35
N ALA A 186 -0.94 -1.62 -12.58
CA ALA A 186 -0.53 -2.43 -13.72
C ALA A 186 0.56 -1.76 -14.59
N ASP A 187 1.13 -0.63 -14.16
CA ASP A 187 2.07 0.19 -14.92
C ASP A 187 1.49 0.66 -16.27
N VAL A 188 0.17 0.86 -16.32
CA VAL A 188 -0.55 1.34 -17.50
C VAL A 188 -0.89 2.82 -17.31
N TYR A 189 -0.19 3.67 -18.05
CA TYR A 189 -0.35 5.12 -18.04
C TYR A 189 -0.78 5.63 -19.42
N PRO A 190 -1.55 6.73 -19.48
CA PRO A 190 -1.86 7.39 -20.73
C PRO A 190 -0.60 7.80 -21.49
N SER A 191 -0.61 7.64 -22.80
CA SER A 191 0.42 8.19 -23.67
C SER A 191 0.33 9.71 -23.77
N ASP A 192 1.42 10.36 -24.17
CA ASP A 192 1.45 11.80 -24.43
C ASP A 192 0.33 12.24 -25.40
N ALA A 193 0.04 11.44 -26.42
CA ALA A 193 -1.00 11.74 -27.41
C ALA A 193 -2.41 11.72 -26.80
N GLU A 194 -2.68 10.78 -25.90
CA GLU A 194 -3.96 10.67 -25.19
C GLU A 194 -4.14 11.82 -24.21
N ILE A 195 -3.09 12.19 -23.47
CA ILE A 195 -3.10 13.35 -22.57
C ILE A 195 -3.36 14.64 -23.34
N VAL A 196 -2.68 14.85 -24.47
CA VAL A 196 -2.88 16.03 -25.33
C VAL A 196 -4.30 16.07 -25.86
N GLN A 197 -4.82 14.95 -26.36
CA GLN A 197 -6.17 14.89 -26.89
C GLN A 197 -7.22 15.20 -25.80
N ALA A 198 -7.08 14.61 -24.60
CA ALA A 198 -7.94 14.90 -23.47
C ALA A 198 -7.84 16.37 -23.04
N ALA A 199 -6.64 16.96 -22.98
CA ALA A 199 -6.48 18.39 -22.66
C ALA A 199 -7.19 19.30 -23.69
N LYS A 200 -7.17 18.94 -24.97
CA LYS A 200 -7.89 19.65 -26.03
C LYS A 200 -9.41 19.53 -25.88
N ASP A 201 -9.90 18.30 -25.67
CA ASP A 201 -11.33 18.03 -25.54
C ASP A 201 -11.93 18.74 -24.31
N LYS A 202 -11.17 18.79 -23.21
CA LYS A 202 -11.53 19.51 -21.99
C LYS A 202 -11.43 21.04 -22.13
N GLY A 203 -10.69 21.54 -23.11
CA GLY A 203 -10.48 22.97 -23.35
C GLY A 203 -9.43 23.62 -22.44
N ILE A 204 -8.50 22.82 -21.89
CA ILE A 204 -7.38 23.28 -21.05
C ILE A 204 -6.04 23.25 -21.80
N TRP A 205 -6.07 23.03 -23.11
CA TRP A 205 -4.89 23.05 -23.98
C TRP A 205 -4.47 24.48 -24.36
N ASN A 206 -3.23 24.84 -24.02
CA ASN A 206 -2.59 26.13 -24.31
C ASN A 206 -1.55 26.06 -25.45
N GLY A 207 -1.24 24.87 -25.95
CA GLY A 207 -0.28 24.69 -27.05
C GLY A 207 -0.83 25.21 -28.38
N SER A 208 0.06 25.64 -29.27
CA SER A 208 -0.32 25.84 -30.68
C SER A 208 -0.63 24.49 -31.31
N ASP A 209 -1.76 24.37 -32.02
CA ASP A 209 -2.03 23.18 -32.85
C ASP A 209 -0.87 22.99 -33.82
N ILE A 210 -0.11 21.91 -33.64
CA ILE A 210 0.88 21.49 -34.63
C ILE A 210 0.09 20.88 -35.79
N GLY A 211 -0.30 21.72 -36.75
CA GLY A 211 -0.63 21.29 -38.11
C GLY A 211 -1.93 21.86 -38.70
N ASP A 212 -1.78 22.88 -39.54
CA ASP A 212 -2.33 22.92 -40.90
C ASP A 212 -1.40 23.83 -41.75
N GLU A 213 -0.18 23.33 -42.04
CA GLU A 213 0.64 23.76 -43.19
C GLU A 213 0.97 22.55 -44.07
#